data_AF-A0A1S9CSA1-F1
#
_entry.id   AF-A0A1S9CSA1-F1
#
_cell.length_a   1.000
_cell.length_b   1.000
_cell.length_c   1.000
_cell.angle_alpha   90.00
_cell.angle_beta   90.00
_cell.angle_gamma   90.00
#
_symmetry.space_group_name_H-M   'P 1'
#
loop_
_entity.id
_entity.type
_entity.pdbx_description
1 polymer ?
#
loop_
_entity_poly.entity_id
_entity_poly.type
_entity_poly.pdbx_seq_one_letter_code
_entity_poly.pdbx_strand_id
1 'polypeptide(L)'
;MKRNIKKVSKIVNELTMFLLEHQSTNIKVGVRNFDDKVVITAVAEDVEKMDIAVTNLKKSLSYPRTREIEEYCWELTGESETESGLAIVGSMVDEATIDYDETQLYVQLTRLIKK
;
A
#
# COMPACT_ATOMS: atom_id res chain seq x y z
N MET A 1 -2.32 8.40 18.40
CA MET A 1 -3.56 7.79 17.85
C MET A 1 -4.02 8.43 16.54
N LYS A 2 -4.44 9.71 16.50
CA LYS A 2 -4.94 10.36 15.26
C LYS A 2 -3.96 10.32 14.07
N ARG A 3 -2.65 10.49 14.30
CA ARG A 3 -1.63 10.40 13.22
C ARG A 3 -1.50 9.00 12.62
N ASN A 4 -1.48 7.94 13.43
CA ASN A 4 -1.42 6.57 12.91
C ASN A 4 -2.66 6.20 12.11
N ILE A 5 -3.86 6.63 12.55
CA ILE A 5 -5.09 6.45 11.77
C ILE A 5 -4.96 7.13 10.41
N LYS A 6 -4.51 8.40 10.37
CA LYS A 6 -4.28 9.12 9.10
C LYS A 6 -3.30 8.38 8.19
N LYS A 7 -2.18 7.89 8.73
CA LYS A 7 -1.18 7.12 7.97
C LYS A 7 -1.78 5.86 7.36
N VAL A 8 -2.55 5.09 8.13
CA VAL A 8 -3.26 3.90 7.63
C VAL A 8 -4.27 4.28 6.54
N SER A 9 -5.05 5.35 6.73
CA SER A 9 -5.98 5.84 5.70
C SER A 9 -5.27 6.24 4.42
N LYS A 10 -4.11 6.91 4.51
CA LYS A 10 -3.31 7.27 3.32
C LYS A 10 -2.75 6.04 2.61
N ILE A 11 -2.24 5.04 3.33
CA ILE A 11 -1.79 3.78 2.73
C ILE A 11 -2.93 3.12 1.95
N VAL A 12 -4.12 3.04 2.55
CA VAL A 12 -5.31 2.49 1.90
C VAL A 12 -5.68 3.30 0.65
N ASN A 13 -5.64 4.63 0.73
CA ASN A 13 -5.93 5.51 -0.40
C ASN A 13 -5.02 5.24 -1.59
N GLU A 14 -3.69 5.27 -1.38
CA GLU A 14 -2.72 5.06 -2.46
C GLU A 14 -2.79 3.65 -3.05
N LEU A 15 -2.97 2.63 -2.20
CA LEU A 15 -3.11 1.26 -2.68
C LEU A 15 -4.37 1.12 -3.54
N THR A 16 -5.48 1.75 -3.14
CA THR A 16 -6.72 1.72 -3.92
C THR A 16 -6.57 2.52 -5.23
N MET A 17 -5.94 3.70 -5.17
CA MET A 17 -5.67 4.54 -6.34
C MET A 17 -4.85 3.77 -7.38
N PHE A 18 -3.74 3.15 -6.97
CA PHE A 18 -2.91 2.34 -7.84
C PHE A 18 -3.71 1.23 -8.56
N LEU A 19 -4.57 0.52 -7.83
CA LEU A 19 -5.39 -0.56 -8.39
C LEU A 19 -6.44 -0.04 -9.38
N LEU A 20 -7.03 1.13 -9.10
CA LEU A 20 -7.96 1.82 -10.00
C LEU A 20 -7.26 2.32 -11.27
N GLU A 21 -6.04 2.85 -11.17
CA GLU A 21 -5.22 3.27 -12.33
C GLU A 21 -4.89 2.08 -13.25
N HIS A 22 -4.81 0.87 -12.70
CA HIS A 22 -4.65 -0.38 -13.44
C HIS A 22 -6.00 -1.03 -13.83
N GLN A 23 -7.07 -0.23 -13.90
CA GLN A 23 -8.39 -0.62 -14.41
C GLN A 23 -9.07 -1.79 -13.67
N SER A 24 -8.67 -2.06 -12.43
CA SER A 24 -9.30 -3.14 -11.64
C SER A 24 -10.80 -2.86 -11.48
N THR A 25 -11.65 -3.83 -11.82
CA THR A 25 -13.11 -3.67 -11.83
C THR A 25 -13.76 -3.88 -10.46
N ASN A 26 -13.10 -4.68 -9.62
CA ASN A 26 -13.56 -5.02 -8.29
C ASN A 26 -12.36 -5.02 -7.34
N ILE A 27 -12.41 -4.15 -6.33
CA ILE A 27 -11.36 -3.99 -5.33
C ILE A 27 -11.96 -4.16 -3.94
N LYS A 28 -11.43 -5.10 -3.15
CA LYS A 28 -11.79 -5.30 -1.74
C LYS A 28 -10.61 -4.93 -0.88
N VAL A 29 -10.77 -3.90 -0.05
CA VAL A 29 -9.76 -3.48 0.93
C VAL A 29 -10.22 -3.80 2.34
N GLY A 30 -9.32 -4.39 3.13
CA GLY A 30 -9.51 -4.70 4.54
C GLY A 30 -8.45 -4.06 5.40
N VAL A 31 -8.84 -3.55 6.57
CA VAL A 31 -7.93 -3.05 7.60
C VAL A 31 -8.21 -3.79 8.90
N ARG A 32 -7.20 -4.47 9.43
CA ARG A 32 -7.28 -5.19 10.71
C ARG A 32 -6.28 -4.58 11.69
N ASN A 33 -6.79 -4.09 12.81
CA ASN A 33 -5.97 -3.59 13.91
C ASN A 33 -5.73 -4.71 14.92
N PHE A 34 -4.47 -4.90 15.27
CA PHE A 34 -4.01 -5.76 16.36
C PHE A 34 -3.31 -4.87 17.41
N ASP A 35 -2.98 -5.45 18.56
CA ASP A 35 -2.34 -4.71 19.66
C ASP A 35 -0.92 -4.21 19.29
N ASP A 36 -0.22 -4.93 18.43
CA ASP A 36 1.18 -4.71 18.04
C ASP A 36 1.36 -4.24 16.59
N LYS A 37 0.35 -4.43 15.73
CA LYS A 37 0.43 -4.12 14.30
C LYS A 37 -0.91 -3.78 13.67
N VAL A 38 -0.83 -3.20 12.47
CA VAL A 38 -1.95 -3.02 11.55
C VAL A 38 -1.66 -3.85 10.31
N VAL A 39 -2.65 -4.61 9.84
CA VAL A 39 -2.59 -5.37 8.60
C VAL A 39 -3.60 -4.79 7.62
N ILE A 40 -3.11 -4.40 6.45
CA ILE A 40 -3.91 -3.85 5.35
C ILE A 40 -3.87 -4.89 4.23
N THR A 41 -5.04 -5.29 3.72
CA THR A 41 -5.15 -6.26 2.63
C THR A 41 -5.94 -5.66 1.48
N ALA A 42 -5.51 -5.88 0.24
CA ALA A 42 -6.28 -5.58 -0.95
C ALA A 42 -6.37 -6.82 -1.84
N VAL A 43 -7.57 -7.09 -2.36
CA VAL A 43 -7.83 -8.06 -3.42
C VAL A 43 -8.40 -7.31 -4.60
N ALA A 44 -7.79 -7.43 -5.76
CA ALA A 44 -8.24 -6.80 -7.00
C ALA A 44 -8.44 -7.85 -8.10
N GLU A 45 -9.54 -7.72 -8.84
CA GLU A 45 -9.87 -8.49 -10.03
C GLU A 45 -9.66 -7.64 -11.28
N ASP A 46 -9.38 -8.28 -12.42
CA ASP A 46 -9.24 -7.66 -13.74
C ASP A 46 -8.14 -6.57 -13.82
N VAL A 47 -7.00 -6.79 -13.16
CA VAL A 47 -5.86 -5.85 -13.21
C VAL A 47 -5.25 -5.82 -14.60
N GLU A 48 -5.30 -4.67 -15.27
CA GLU A 48 -4.67 -4.49 -16.58
C GLU A 48 -3.15 -4.65 -16.48
N LYS A 49 -2.58 -5.44 -17.40
CA LYS A 49 -1.14 -5.71 -17.46
C LYS A 49 -0.58 -6.17 -16.09
N MET A 50 -1.21 -7.21 -15.53
CA MET A 50 -0.88 -7.80 -14.22
C MET A 50 0.62 -7.87 -13.92
N ASP A 51 1.44 -8.39 -14.84
CA ASP A 51 2.89 -8.50 -14.65
C ASP A 51 3.60 -7.15 -14.43
N ILE A 52 3.17 -6.12 -15.17
CA ILE A 52 3.70 -4.76 -15.03
C ILE A 52 3.25 -4.16 -13.71
N ALA A 53 1.96 -4.31 -13.37
CA ALA A 53 1.39 -3.84 -12.11
C ALA A 53 2.13 -4.45 -10.89
N VAL A 54 2.34 -5.77 -10.90
CA VAL A 54 3.06 -6.50 -9.86
C VAL A 54 4.52 -6.05 -9.77
N THR A 55 5.18 -5.84 -10.91
CA THR A 55 6.56 -5.35 -10.94
C THR A 55 6.68 -3.96 -10.31
N ASN A 56 5.75 -3.06 -10.64
CA ASN A 56 5.68 -1.72 -10.06
C ASN A 56 5.38 -1.75 -8.56
N LEU A 57 4.43 -2.58 -8.11
CA LEU A 57 4.14 -2.80 -6.69
C LEU A 57 5.37 -3.26 -5.92
N LYS A 58 6.05 -4.31 -6.41
CA LYS A 58 7.26 -4.86 -5.77
C LYS A 58 8.35 -3.79 -5.66
N LYS A 59 8.56 -2.99 -6.71
CA LYS A 59 9.52 -1.90 -6.71
C LYS A 59 9.16 -0.82 -5.69
N SER A 60 7.93 -0.31 -5.72
CA SER A 60 7.47 0.78 -4.85
C SER A 60 7.41 0.38 -3.37
N LEU A 61 7.09 -0.88 -3.07
CA LEU A 61 6.98 -1.39 -1.70
C LEU A 61 8.29 -1.96 -1.16
N SER A 62 9.39 -1.90 -1.92
CA SER A 62 10.71 -2.41 -1.50
C SER A 62 11.47 -1.47 -0.55
N TYR A 63 11.02 -0.23 -0.40
CA TYR A 63 11.70 0.75 0.45
C TYR A 63 11.49 0.45 1.93
N PRO A 64 12.56 0.23 2.72
CA PRO A 64 12.42 -0.08 4.13
C PRO A 64 11.89 1.14 4.90
N ARG A 65 10.93 0.91 5.79
CA ARG A 65 10.44 1.94 6.70
C ARG A 65 11.51 2.36 7.71
N THR A 66 11.95 3.61 7.64
CA THR A 66 12.71 4.30 8.71
C THR A 66 11.88 5.43 9.29
N ARG A 67 12.09 5.73 10.58
CA ARG A 67 11.27 6.74 11.27
C ARG A 67 11.48 8.14 10.69
N GLU A 68 12.71 8.51 10.33
CA GLU A 68 12.97 9.85 9.78
C GLU A 68 12.28 10.06 8.42
N ILE A 69 12.43 9.11 7.51
CA ILE A 69 11.84 9.19 6.17
C ILE A 69 10.32 9.17 6.26
N GLU A 70 9.76 8.27 7.07
CA GLU A 70 8.32 8.15 7.22
C GLU A 70 7.70 9.44 7.76
N GLU A 71 8.27 10.03 8.81
CA GLU A 71 7.73 11.25 9.45
C GLU A 71 7.82 12.49 8.54
N TYR A 72 8.79 12.53 7.62
CA TYR A 72 8.91 13.58 6.62
C TYR A 72 7.94 13.37 5.44
N CYS A 73 7.83 12.15 4.91
CA CYS A 73 7.13 11.90 3.65
C CYS A 73 5.63 11.63 3.80
N TRP A 74 5.14 11.12 4.94
CA TRP A 74 3.74 10.69 5.06
C TRP A 74 2.72 11.84 4.87
N GLU A 75 3.11 13.09 5.11
CA GLU A 75 2.25 14.25 4.86
C GLU A 75 2.07 14.52 3.36
N LEU A 76 3.06 14.15 2.54
CA LEU A 76 3.08 14.33 1.08
C LEU A 76 2.33 13.22 0.32
N THR A 77 2.09 12.08 0.96
CA THR A 77 1.33 10.97 0.36
C THR A 77 -0.07 11.43 -0.06
N GLY A 78 -0.43 11.23 -1.34
CA GLY A 78 -1.72 11.63 -1.91
C GLY A 78 -1.81 13.08 -2.42
N GLU A 79 -0.70 13.85 -2.39
CA GLU A 79 -0.65 15.21 -2.95
C GLU A 79 -0.10 15.28 -4.38
N SER A 80 0.40 14.17 -4.93
CA SER A 80 1.00 14.12 -6.27
C SER A 80 0.20 13.24 -7.23
N GLU A 81 -0.11 13.76 -8.42
CA GLU A 81 -0.71 13.01 -9.55
C GLU A 81 0.29 12.02 -10.22
N THR A 82 1.37 11.63 -9.54
CA THR A 82 2.43 10.79 -10.11
C THR A 82 2.55 9.47 -9.35
N GLU A 83 3.12 8.44 -9.98
CA GLU A 83 3.43 7.10 -9.43
C GLU A 83 4.22 7.10 -8.09
N SER A 84 4.67 8.27 -7.61
CA SER A 84 5.46 8.44 -6.39
C SER A 84 4.71 8.15 -5.09
N GLY A 85 3.37 8.20 -5.09
CA GLY A 85 2.55 7.96 -3.89
C GLY A 85 2.77 6.57 -3.27
N LEU A 86 2.85 5.54 -4.11
CA LEU A 86 3.07 4.15 -3.67
C LEU A 86 4.50 3.90 -3.17
N ALA A 87 5.49 4.64 -3.68
CA ALA A 87 6.86 4.58 -3.16
C ALA A 87 6.95 5.13 -1.73
N ILE A 88 6.17 6.17 -1.41
CA ILE A 88 6.05 6.67 -0.05
C ILE A 88 5.37 5.61 0.84
N VAL A 89 4.36 4.90 0.35
CA VAL A 89 3.73 3.78 1.07
C VAL A 89 4.74 2.71 1.48
N GLY A 90 5.70 2.37 0.62
CA GLY A 90 6.80 1.45 0.96
C GLY A 90 7.51 1.88 2.25
N SER A 91 7.85 3.17 2.36
CA SER A 91 8.46 3.74 3.58
C SER A 91 7.54 3.80 4.80
N MET A 92 6.24 3.49 4.65
CA MET A 92 5.24 3.51 5.72
C MET A 92 4.85 2.11 6.20
N VAL A 93 5.35 1.04 5.60
CA VAL A 93 5.04 -0.35 5.97
C VAL A 93 6.30 -1.11 6.32
N ASP A 94 6.18 -2.11 7.18
CA ASP A 94 7.32 -2.92 7.62
C ASP A 94 7.49 -4.16 6.75
N GLU A 95 6.39 -4.71 6.24
CA GLU A 95 6.40 -5.86 5.34
C GLU A 95 5.33 -5.71 4.26
N ALA A 96 5.63 -6.21 3.06
CA ALA A 96 4.70 -6.32 1.95
C ALA A 96 4.75 -7.74 1.37
N THR A 97 3.59 -8.36 1.24
CA THR A 97 3.39 -9.64 0.55
C THR A 97 2.50 -9.39 -0.65
N ILE A 98 2.94 -9.87 -1.81
CA ILE A 98 2.20 -9.75 -3.07
C ILE A 98 2.09 -11.16 -3.64
N ASP A 99 0.86 -11.58 -3.90
CA ASP A 99 0.53 -12.86 -4.53
C ASP A 99 -0.47 -12.59 -5.66
N TYR A 100 -0.42 -13.37 -6.74
CA TYR A 100 -1.26 -13.14 -7.91
C TYR A 100 -1.38 -14.38 -8.78
N ASP A 101 -2.52 -14.47 -9.46
CA ASP A 101 -2.77 -15.42 -10.53
C ASP A 101 -3.30 -14.71 -11.78
N GLU A 102 -3.84 -15.47 -12.74
CA GLU A 102 -4.37 -14.93 -13.99
C GLU A 102 -5.59 -14.01 -13.79
N THR A 103 -6.26 -14.09 -12.64
CA THR A 103 -7.56 -13.47 -12.36
C THR A 103 -7.51 -12.44 -11.23
N GLN A 104 -6.65 -12.65 -10.24
CA GLN A 104 -6.65 -11.89 -9.01
C GLN A 104 -5.25 -11.48 -8.57
N LEU A 105 -5.17 -10.26 -8.03
CA LEU A 105 -4.03 -9.73 -7.32
C LEU A 105 -4.36 -9.61 -5.83
N TYR A 106 -3.52 -10.21 -4.99
CA TYR A 106 -3.54 -10.08 -3.54
C TYR A 106 -2.34 -9.28 -3.05
N VAL A 107 -2.60 -8.24 -2.25
CA VAL A 107 -1.57 -7.45 -1.58
C VAL A 107 -1.86 -7.42 -0.08
N GLN A 108 -0.87 -7.75 0.74
CA GLN A 108 -0.91 -7.59 2.19
C GLN A 108 0.25 -6.71 2.66
N LEU A 109 -0.07 -5.66 3.39
CA LEU A 109 0.88 -4.77 4.01
C LEU A 109 0.79 -4.89 5.53
N THR A 110 1.93 -5.13 6.18
CA THR A 110 2.04 -5.17 7.64
C THR A 110 2.76 -3.92 8.12
N ARG A 111 2.19 -3.24 9.12
CA ARG A 111 2.80 -2.09 9.78
C ARG A 111 2.83 -2.29 11.29
N LEU A 112 4.01 -2.30 11.89
CA LEU A 112 4.22 -2.42 13.33
C LEU A 112 3.90 -1.09 14.05
N ILE A 113 3.19 -1.17 15.18
CA ILE A 113 2.82 -0.01 16.00
C ILE A 113 4.02 0.45 16.84
N LYS A 114 4.84 -0.49 17.32
CA LYS A 114 6.10 -0.24 18.00
C LYS A 114 7.21 -0.81 17.13
N LYS A 115 8.10 0.06 16.66
CA LYS A 115 9.34 -0.30 15.98
C LYS A 115 10.50 0.17 16.86
#